data_AF-A0A933XU51-F1
#
_entry.id   AF-A0A933XU51-F1
#
_cell.length_a   1.000
_cell.length_b   1.000
_cell.length_c   1.000
_cell.angle_alpha   90.00
_cell.angle_beta   90.00
_cell.angle_gamma   90.00
#
_symmetry.space_group_name_H-M   'P 1'
#
loop_
_entity.id
_entity.type
_entity.pdbx_description
1 polymer ?
#
loop_
_entity_poly.entity_id
_entity_poly.type
_entity_poly.pdbx_seq_one_letter_code
_entity_poly.pdbx_strand_id
1 'polypeptide(L)'
;MVRTRSGKLYTGITTDLERRFQEHARTKRGAKFFRVSQPEAIAFKETAPNRSEAARREMEIKKMSRAEKLRLIEERQRTVGSNAASG
;
A
#
# COMPACT_ATOMS: atom_id res chain seq x y z
N MET A 1 0.28 0.43 0.64
CA MET A 1 1.01 -0.51 -0.24
C MET A 1 0.02 -1.14 -1.20
N VAL A 2 0.35 -1.13 -2.48
CA VAL A 2 -0.47 -1.70 -3.56
C VAL A 2 0.27 -2.87 -4.16
N ARG A 3 -0.40 -4.01 -4.29
CA ARG A 3 0.07 -5.16 -5.05
C ARG A 3 -0.32 -4.95 -6.50
N THR A 4 0.62 -5.14 -7.42
CA THR A 4 0.34 -5.12 -8.86
C THR A 4 0.16 -6.54 -9.38
N ARG A 5 -0.50 -6.70 -10.53
CA ARG A 5 -0.73 -8.01 -11.17
C ARG A 5 0.55 -8.79 -11.46
N SER A 6 1.69 -8.12 -11.57
CA SER A 6 3.00 -8.77 -11.75
C SER A 6 3.64 -9.24 -10.43
N GLY A 7 2.91 -9.20 -9.31
CA GLY A 7 3.41 -9.58 -7.99
C GLY A 7 4.39 -8.59 -7.35
N LYS A 8 4.56 -7.39 -7.94
CA LYS A 8 5.39 -6.32 -7.37
C LYS A 8 4.60 -5.53 -6.33
N LEU A 9 5.31 -4.98 -5.35
CA LEU A 9 4.75 -4.16 -4.29
C LEU A 9 5.14 -2.70 -4.50
N TYR A 10 4.14 -1.83 -4.62
CA TYR A 10 4.32 -0.38 -4.67
C TYR A 10 3.96 0.26 -3.33
N THR A 11 4.80 1.16 -2.87
CA THR A 11 4.66 1.87 -1.58
C THR A 11 4.66 3.38 -1.82
N GLY A 12 3.72 4.09 -1.20
CA GLY A 12 3.63 5.53 -1.28
C GLY A 12 2.68 6.10 -0.23
N ILE A 13 2.88 7.34 0.18
CA ILE A 13 1.94 8.10 1.02
C ILE A 13 0.90 8.80 0.15
N THR A 14 -0.32 8.95 0.66
CA THR A 14 -1.34 9.79 0.05
C THR A 14 -2.34 10.22 1.10
N THR A 15 -2.83 11.46 0.96
CA THR A 15 -3.94 11.99 1.77
C THR A 15 -5.30 11.53 1.26
N ASP A 16 -5.35 11.00 0.03
CA ASP A 16 -6.58 10.56 -0.61
C ASP A 16 -6.30 9.28 -1.42
N LEU A 17 -6.47 8.14 -0.75
CA LEU A 17 -6.23 6.82 -1.32
C LEU A 17 -7.12 6.53 -2.52
N GLU A 18 -8.36 7.01 -2.49
CA GLU A 18 -9.37 6.70 -3.49
C GLU A 18 -9.19 7.58 -4.73
N ARG A 19 -9.00 8.88 -4.56
CA ARG A 19 -8.61 9.80 -5.64
C ARG A 19 -7.32 9.34 -6.28
N ARG A 20 -6.32 8.93 -5.50
CA ARG A 20 -5.04 8.45 -6.05
C ARG A 20 -5.18 7.11 -6.78
N PHE A 21 -5.96 6.17 -6.26
CA PHE A 21 -6.25 4.91 -6.95
C PHE A 21 -6.99 5.17 -8.27
N GLN A 22 -7.99 6.06 -8.28
CA GLN A 22 -8.72 6.43 -9.49
C GLN A 22 -7.85 7.22 -10.49
N GLU A 23 -7.01 8.15 -10.03
CA GLU A 23 -6.03 8.85 -10.87
C GLU A 23 -5.07 7.86 -11.55
N HIS A 24 -4.60 6.85 -10.80
CA HIS A 24 -3.75 5.78 -11.33
C HIS A 24 -4.50 4.85 -12.29
N ALA A 25 -5.79 4.57 -12.06
CA ALA A 25 -6.59 3.72 -12.93
C ALA A 25 -7.02 4.42 -14.24
N ARG A 26 -7.26 5.74 -14.20
CA ARG A 26 -7.89 6.48 -15.31
C ARG A 26 -6.97 7.38 -16.12
N THR A 27 -5.84 7.86 -15.59
CA THR A 27 -5.06 8.91 -16.28
C THR A 27 -3.62 8.50 -16.60
N LYS A 28 -3.22 8.75 -17.86
CA LYS A 28 -1.84 8.59 -18.38
C LYS A 28 -0.77 9.44 -17.65
N ARG A 29 -1.15 10.23 -16.63
CA ARG A 29 -0.28 11.11 -15.83
C ARG A 29 0.11 10.54 -14.46
N GLY A 30 -0.56 9.51 -13.96
CA GLY A 30 -0.27 8.93 -12.66
C GLY A 30 0.95 8.02 -12.69
N ALA A 31 2.13 8.58 -12.38
CA ALA A 31 3.43 7.91 -12.20
C ALA A 31 3.75 6.81 -13.23
N LYS A 32 4.72 7.06 -14.10
CA LYS A 32 5.27 6.18 -15.18
C LYS A 32 5.30 4.66 -14.87
N PHE A 33 5.37 4.30 -13.59
CA PHE A 33 5.32 2.94 -13.04
C PHE A 33 3.99 2.16 -13.28
N PHE A 34 2.81 2.79 -13.18
CA PHE A 34 1.52 2.08 -13.33
C PHE A 34 1.08 1.87 -14.79
N ARG A 35 1.80 2.47 -15.74
CA ARG A 35 1.64 2.22 -17.17
C ARG A 35 2.11 0.82 -17.59
N VAL A 36 2.92 0.16 -16.75
CA VAL A 36 3.58 -1.12 -17.03
C VAL A 36 3.02 -2.26 -16.17
N SER A 37 2.32 -1.95 -15.07
CA SER A 37 1.75 -2.96 -14.19
C SER A 37 0.49 -2.43 -13.52
N GLN A 38 -0.66 -2.98 -13.89
CA GLN A 38 -1.94 -2.56 -13.32
C GLN A 38 -1.98 -2.87 -11.82
N PRO A 39 -2.47 -1.93 -10.99
CA PRO A 39 -2.73 -2.21 -9.59
C PRO A 39 -3.82 -3.29 -9.47
N GLU A 40 -3.55 -4.31 -8.66
CA GLU A 40 -4.44 -5.45 -8.46
C GLU A 40 -5.28 -5.25 -7.20
N ALA A 41 -4.62 -4.92 -6.08
CA ALA A 41 -5.29 -4.72 -4.79
C ALA A 41 -4.46 -3.84 -3.84
N ILE A 42 -5.14 -3.20 -2.89
CA ILE A 42 -4.49 -2.57 -1.74
C ILE A 42 -4.12 -3.68 -0.75
N ALA A 43 -2.83 -3.97 -0.64
CA ALA A 43 -2.33 -5.03 0.25
C ALA A 43 -2.14 -4.55 1.69
N PHE A 44 -1.85 -3.26 1.89
CA PHE A 44 -1.64 -2.67 3.22
C PHE A 44 -2.00 -1.19 3.22
N LYS A 45 -2.67 -0.73 4.27
CA LYS A 45 -2.92 0.70 4.53
C LYS A 45 -2.70 1.01 6.02
N GLU A 46 -2.10 2.16 6.27
CA GLU A 46 -1.84 2.69 7.61
C GLU A 46 -2.09 4.20 7.57
N THR A 47 -2.70 4.72 8.63
CA THR A 47 -2.94 6.16 8.80
C THR A 47 -1.83 6.74 9.66
N ALA A 48 -1.34 7.92 9.27
CA ALA A 48 -0.36 8.67 10.05
C ALA A 48 -0.96 10.03 10.45
N PRO A 49 -0.57 10.59 11.62
CA PRO A 49 -1.16 11.82 12.13
C PRO A 49 -0.81 13.06 11.28
N ASN A 50 0.31 13.02 10.57
CA ASN A 50 0.74 14.11 9.70
C ASN A 50 1.61 13.60 8.55
N ARG A 51 1.90 14.48 7.59
CA ARG A 51 2.72 14.17 6.40
C ARG A 51 4.15 13.75 6.76
N SER A 52 4.74 14.34 7.80
CA SER A 52 6.11 14.04 8.21
C SER A 52 6.25 12.61 8.74
N GLU A 53 5.33 12.20 9.62
CA GLU A 53 5.24 10.82 10.11
C GLU A 53 4.93 9.84 8.98
N ALA A 54 4.02 10.20 8.07
CA ALA A 54 3.72 9.39 6.90
C ALA A 54 4.97 9.17 6.03
N ALA A 55 5.75 10.24 5.76
CA ALA A 55 6.96 10.18 4.95
C ALA A 55 8.07 9.36 5.63
N ARG A 56 8.24 9.51 6.96
CA ARG A 56 9.15 8.69 7.76
C ARG A 56 8.81 7.21 7.64
N ARG A 57 7.54 6.87 7.85
CA ARG A 57 7.04 5.50 7.74
C ARG A 57 7.23 4.93 6.33
N GLU A 58 7.00 5.74 5.29
CA GLU A 58 7.25 5.33 3.91
C GLU A 58 8.73 5.02 3.65
N MET A 59 9.65 5.82 4.19
CA MET A 59 11.09 5.56 4.05
C MET A 59 11.50 4.25 4.73
N GLU A 60 10.98 3.97 5.93
CA GLU A 60 11.20 2.70 6.61
C GLU A 60 10.70 1.52 5.76
N ILE A 61 9.45 1.60 5.28
CA ILE A 61 8.87 0.56 4.44
C ILE A 61 9.64 0.42 3.12
N LYS A 62 10.15 1.51 2.54
CA LYS A 62 10.99 1.44 1.32
C LYS A 62 12.28 0.67 1.56
N LYS A 63 12.91 0.84 2.73
CA LYS A 63 14.14 0.13 3.14
C LYS A 63 13.92 -1.35 3.46
N MET A 64 12.70 -1.74 3.82
CA MET A 64 12.36 -3.14 4.08
C MET A 64 12.57 -4.04 2.85
N SER A 65 13.08 -5.24 3.10
CA SER A 65 13.12 -6.34 2.15
C SER A 65 11.71 -6.77 1.73
N ARG A 66 11.64 -7.57 0.66
CA ARG A 66 10.36 -8.16 0.23
C ARG A 66 9.72 -9.02 1.33
N ALA A 67 10.52 -9.78 2.07
CA ALA A 67 10.03 -10.65 3.14
C ALA A 67 9.43 -9.85 4.30
N GLU A 68 10.09 -8.77 4.73
CA GLU A 68 9.57 -7.88 5.77
C GLU A 68 8.28 -7.20 5.36
N LYS A 69 8.17 -6.75 4.10
CA LYS A 69 6.93 -6.18 3.55
C LYS A 69 5.78 -7.18 3.58
N LEU A 70 6.04 -8.45 3.27
CA LEU A 70 5.03 -9.51 3.32
C LEU A 70 4.60 -9.81 4.76
N ARG A 71 5.55 -9.90 5.70
CA ARG A 71 5.22 -10.05 7.14
C ARG A 71 4.36 -8.90 7.64
N LEU A 72 4.68 -7.66 7.28
CA LEU A 72 3.88 -6.49 7.65
C LEU A 72 2.43 -6.57 7.11
N ILE A 73 2.25 -7.06 5.88
CA ILE A 73 0.92 -7.31 5.31
C ILE A 73 0.19 -8.39 6.11
N GLU A 74 0.83 -9.53 6.39
CA GLU A 74 0.24 -10.65 7.13
C GLU A 74 -0.13 -10.27 8.57
N GLU A 75 0.74 -9.54 9.27
CA GLU A 75 0.47 -9.03 10.61
C GLU A 75 -0.77 -8.14 10.61
N ARG A 76 -0.86 -7.22 9.64
CA ARG A 76 -2.01 -6.32 9.54
C ARG A 76 -3.31 -7.07 9.21
N GLN A 77 -3.24 -8.09 8.36
CA GLN A 77 -4.40 -8.94 8.04
C GLN A 77 -4.83 -9.78 9.24
N ARG A 78 -3.88 -10.28 10.06
CA ARG A 78 -4.19 -10.98 11.31
C ARG A 78 -4.92 -10.08 12.31
N THR A 79 -4.50 -8.83 12.48
CA THR A 79 -5.17 -7.88 13.39
C THR A 79 -6.59 -7.52 12.95
N VAL A 80 -6.87 -7.51 11.64
CA VAL A 80 -8.21 -7.23 11.11
C VAL A 80 -9.09 -8.49 11.06
N GLY A 81 -8.48 -9.67 10.86
CA GLY A 81 -9.16 -10.96 10.83
C GLY A 81 -9.43 -11.60 12.20
N SER A 82 -8.73 -11.16 13.26
CA SER A 82 -8.94 -11.66 14.62
C SER A 82 -10.19 -11.12 15.32
N ASN A 83 -11.02 -10.32 14.63
CA ASN A 83 -12.32 -9.87 15.14
C ASN A 83 -13.51 -10.65 14.53
N ALA A 84 -13.24 -11.78 13.84
CA ALA A 84 -14.25 -12.63 13.21
C ALA A 84 -14.21 -14.11 13.69
N ALA A 85 -13.64 -14.37 14.87
CA ALA A 85 -13.67 -15.69 15.51
C ALA A 85 -13.87 -15.55 17.03
N SER A 86 -15.03 -15.02 17.43
CA SER A 86 -15.58 -15.10 18.79
C SER A 86 -17.07 -14.78 18.70
N GLY A 87 -17.94 -15.80 18.75
CA GLY A 87 -19.40 -15.67 18.77
C GLY A 87 -20.09 -16.59 17.79
#